data_AF-A0ABD2N5D6-F1
#
_entry.id   AF-A0ABD2N5D6-F1
#
_cell.length_a   1.000
_cell.length_b   1.000
_cell.length_c   1.000
_cell.angle_alpha   90.00
_cell.angle_beta   90.00
_cell.angle_gamma   90.00
#
_symmetry.space_group_name_H-M   'P 1'
#
loop_
_entity.id
_entity.type
_entity.pdbx_description
1 polymer ?
#
loop_
_entity_poly.entity_id
_entity_poly.type
_entity_poly.pdbx_seq_one_letter_code
_entity_poly.pdbx_strand_id
1 'polypeptide(L)'
;MKFTEEQRHVCHLQDGAYFGEISLILKNTKRTTDIIAIEVCEVFRLDKKAFRSCFKYDKYGVFEKMQMIAEQRLQRTAMLEETYKLELFQKAYTEKH
;
A
#
# COMPACT_ATOMS: atom_id res chain seq x y z
N MET A 1 5.06 -17.02 11.80
CA MET A 1 3.93 -17.10 10.86
C MET A 1 4.51 -17.38 9.47
N LYS A 2 3.95 -18.34 8.74
CA LYS A 2 4.41 -18.67 7.38
C LYS A 2 3.76 -17.72 6.38
N PHE A 3 4.57 -16.98 5.63
CA PHE A 3 4.14 -16.40 4.36
C PHE A 3 3.84 -17.57 3.43
N THR A 4 2.61 -17.70 2.95
CA THR A 4 2.34 -18.64 1.86
C THR A 4 3.07 -18.13 0.62
N GLU A 5 3.70 -19.02 -0.15
CA GLU A 5 4.50 -18.70 -1.35
C GLU A 5 3.71 -17.92 -2.43
N GLU A 6 2.39 -17.80 -2.26
CA GLU A 6 1.45 -17.17 -3.18
C GLU A 6 1.33 -15.65 -3.02
N GLN A 7 1.80 -15.07 -1.90
CA GLN A 7 1.69 -13.62 -1.63
C GLN A 7 3.02 -12.90 -1.83
N ARG A 8 3.07 -11.97 -2.80
CA ARG A 8 4.27 -11.20 -3.11
C ARG A 8 4.48 -10.07 -2.10
N HIS A 9 5.64 -10.07 -1.46
CA HIS A 9 6.05 -9.03 -0.53
C HIS A 9 6.31 -7.69 -1.25
N VAL A 10 5.71 -6.60 -0.76
CA VAL A 10 5.86 -5.25 -1.32
C VAL A 10 6.97 -4.46 -0.62
N CYS A 11 6.88 -4.32 0.71
CA CYS A 11 7.87 -3.63 1.54
C CYS A 11 7.68 -3.95 3.03
N HIS A 12 8.71 -3.68 3.84
CA HIS A 12 8.61 -3.66 5.30
C HIS A 12 8.39 -2.23 5.79
N LEU A 13 7.50 -2.08 6.78
CA LEU A 13 7.28 -0.83 7.48
C LEU A 13 7.99 -0.88 8.84
N GLN A 14 8.54 0.25 9.24
CA GLN A 14 9.22 0.45 10.53
C GLN A 14 8.53 1.56 11.32
N ASP A 15 8.95 1.77 12.57
CA ASP A 15 8.43 2.82 13.44
C ASP A 15 8.42 4.20 12.74
N GLY A 16 7.31 4.92 12.90
CA GLY A 16 7.06 6.20 12.23
C GLY A 16 6.53 6.10 10.80
N ALA A 17 6.47 4.90 10.20
CA ALA A 17 5.82 4.71 8.92
C ALA A 17 4.28 4.80 9.00
N TYR A 18 3.65 5.10 7.87
CA TYR A 18 2.20 5.13 7.72
C TYR A 18 1.74 4.34 6.49
N PHE A 19 0.50 3.84 6.55
CA PHE A 19 -0.15 3.08 5.49
C PHE A 19 -1.66 3.35 5.46
N GLY A 20 -2.33 2.91 4.38
CA GLY A 20 -3.77 3.02 4.20
C GLY A 20 -4.25 4.36 3.63
N GLU A 21 -3.35 5.32 3.46
CA GLU A 21 -3.63 6.67 2.97
C GLU A 21 -4.20 6.68 1.54
N ILE A 22 -3.79 5.73 0.70
CA ILE A 22 -4.23 5.64 -0.71
C ILE A 22 -5.76 5.67 -0.79
N SER A 23 -6.43 4.88 0.05
CA SER A 23 -7.90 4.79 0.08
C SER A 23 -8.59 6.03 0.68
N LEU A 24 -7.87 6.83 1.46
CA LEU A 24 -8.39 8.05 2.09
C LEU A 24 -8.25 9.27 1.18
N ILE A 25 -7.15 9.32 0.43
CA ILE A 25 -6.73 10.43 -0.43
C ILE A 25 -7.26 10.26 -1.85
N LEU A 26 -7.02 9.11 -2.48
CA LEU A 26 -7.40 8.87 -3.87
C LEU A 26 -8.85 8.36 -3.94
N LYS A 27 -9.65 9.01 -4.80
CA LYS A 27 -11.07 8.66 -4.97
C LYS A 27 -11.20 7.28 -5.64
N ASN A 28 -12.20 6.52 -5.20
CA ASN A 28 -12.57 5.21 -5.76
C ASN A 28 -11.47 4.14 -5.70
N THR A 29 -10.40 4.36 -4.95
CA THR A 29 -9.34 3.37 -4.75
C THR A 29 -9.64 2.50 -3.53
N LYS A 30 -9.76 1.19 -3.73
CA LYS A 30 -9.85 0.21 -2.64
C LYS A 30 -8.46 -0.06 -2.06
N ARG A 31 -8.41 -0.78 -0.93
CA ARG A 31 -7.15 -1.29 -0.37
C ARG A 31 -6.39 -2.09 -1.44
N THR A 32 -5.15 -1.69 -1.72
CA THR A 32 -4.31 -2.27 -2.78
C THR A 32 -3.39 -3.38 -2.28
N THR A 33 -3.10 -3.43 -0.98
CA THR A 33 -2.19 -4.41 -0.37
C THR A 33 -2.70 -4.86 1.00
N ASP A 34 -2.28 -6.05 1.41
CA ASP A 34 -2.37 -6.50 2.80
C ASP A 34 -1.27 -5.86 3.66
N ILE A 35 -1.58 -5.66 4.94
CA ILE A 35 -0.62 -5.23 5.97
C ILE A 35 -0.65 -6.30 7.04
N ILE A 36 0.52 -6.89 7.29
CA ILE A 36 0.68 -8.01 8.20
C ILE A 36 1.68 -7.59 9.27
N ALA A 37 1.26 -7.66 10.54
CA ALA A 37 2.16 -7.44 11.66
C ALA A 37 3.13 -8.61 11.77
N ILE A 38 4.43 -8.34 11.66
CA ILE A 38 5.50 -9.35 11.80
C ILE A 38 5.89 -9.58 13.27
N GLU A 39 5.61 -8.60 14.12
CA GLU A 39 5.84 -8.57 15.55
C GLU A 39 4.72 -7.81 16.26
N VAL A 40 4.74 -7.77 17.60
CA VAL A 40 3.78 -6.98 18.38
C VAL A 40 4.02 -5.50 18.09
N CYS A 41 3.01 -4.81 17.54
CA CYS A 41 3.10 -3.41 17.15
C CYS A 41 1.92 -2.59 17.69
N GLU A 42 2.17 -1.31 17.96
CA GLU A 42 1.14 -0.33 18.26
C GLU A 42 0.91 0.58 17.05
N VAL A 43 -0.35 0.84 16.71
CA VAL A 43 -0.71 1.63 15.53
C VAL A 43 -1.73 2.71 15.88
N PHE A 44 -1.44 3.94 15.48
CA PHE A 44 -2.39 5.04 15.54
C PHE A 44 -3.30 5.00 14.32
N ARG A 45 -4.62 4.99 14.57
CA ARG A 45 -5.64 4.96 13.52
C ARG A 45 -6.41 6.27 13.49
N LEU A 46 -6.50 6.88 12.32
CA LEU A 46 -7.42 7.98 12.04
C LEU A 46 -8.59 7.47 11.20
N ASP A 47 -9.81 7.88 11.56
CA ASP A 47 -10.95 7.71 10.68
C ASP A 47 -10.92 8.74 9.53
N LYS A 48 -11.73 8.53 8.49
CA LYS A 48 -11.76 9.38 7.30
C LYS A 48 -12.14 10.83 7.59
N LYS A 49 -13.02 11.07 8.58
CA LYS A 49 -13.45 12.44 8.95
C LYS A 49 -12.32 13.14 9.71
N ALA A 50 -11.75 12.48 10.71
CA ALA A 50 -10.62 12.98 11.50
C ALA A 50 -9.41 13.28 10.60
N PHE A 51 -9.06 12.36 9.70
CA PHE A 51 -7.99 12.57 8.71
C PHE A 51 -8.22 13.83 7.89
N ARG A 52 -9.44 14.05 7.37
CA ARG A 52 -9.77 15.27 6.60
C ARG A 52 -9.68 16.54 7.44
N SER A 53 -10.08 16.47 8.71
CA SER A 53 -9.98 17.59 9.64
C SER A 53 -8.53 18.03 9.88
N CYS A 54 -7.56 17.12 9.86
CA CYS A 54 -6.14 17.45 10.01
C CYS A 54 -5.62 18.41 8.94
N PHE A 55 -6.20 18.39 7.73
CA PHE A 55 -5.73 19.20 6.60
C PHE A 55 -6.56 20.47 6.35
N LYS A 56 -7.56 20.76 7.20
CA LYS A 56 -8.44 21.93 7.02
C LYS A 56 -7.67 23.26 6.99
N TYR A 57 -6.55 23.33 7.70
CA TYR A 57 -5.68 24.49 7.78
C TYR A 57 -4.23 24.14 7.40
N ASP A 58 -4.06 23.28 6.39
CA ASP A 58 -2.75 22.82 5.93
C ASP A 58 -1.96 23.95 5.23
N LYS A 59 -1.23 24.72 6.04
CA LYS A 59 -0.37 25.80 5.56
C LYS A 59 0.93 25.33 4.91
N TYR A 60 1.32 24.08 5.14
CA TYR A 60 2.64 23.56 4.77
C TYR A 60 2.60 22.61 3.56
N GLY A 61 1.43 22.45 2.91
CA GLY A 61 1.27 21.59 1.74
C GLY A 61 1.48 20.10 2.04
N VAL A 62 1.22 19.68 3.29
CA VAL A 62 1.39 18.29 3.71
C VAL A 62 0.45 17.37 2.93
N PHE A 63 -0.80 17.80 2.69
CA PHE A 63 -1.79 17.04 1.95
C PHE A 63 -1.35 16.79 0.51
N GLU A 64 -0.80 17.80 -0.16
CA GLU A 64 -0.27 17.69 -1.53
C GLU A 64 0.88 16.68 -1.58
N LYS A 65 1.82 16.77 -0.64
CA LYS A 65 2.91 15.79 -0.51
C LYS A 65 2.38 14.38 -0.26
N MET A 66 1.38 14.22 0.61
CA MET A 66 0.77 12.91 0.85
C MET A 66 0.04 12.37 -0.39
N GLN A 67 -0.58 13.23 -1.19
CA GLN A 67 -1.20 12.83 -2.46
C GLN A 67 -0.15 12.32 -3.45
N MET A 68 0.95 13.05 -3.62
CA MET A 68 2.06 12.59 -4.47
C MET A 68 2.59 11.22 -4.03
N ILE A 69 2.76 11.01 -2.72
CA ILE A 69 3.22 9.72 -2.19
C ILE A 69 2.18 8.61 -2.42
N ALA A 70 0.89 8.92 -2.26
CA ALA A 70 -0.19 7.96 -2.51
C ALA A 70 -0.23 7.51 -3.97
N GLU A 71 -0.06 8.43 -4.92
CA GLU A 71 0.01 8.14 -6.36
C GLU A 71 1.24 7.26 -6.68
N GLN A 72 2.41 7.60 -6.15
CA GLN A 72 3.63 6.80 -6.33
C GLN A 72 3.48 5.38 -5.77
N ARG A 73 2.89 5.24 -4.57
CA ARG A 73 2.65 3.93 -3.95
C ARG A 73 1.63 3.11 -4.74
N LEU A 74 0.58 3.74 -5.27
CA LEU A 74 -0.40 3.08 -6.14
C LEU A 74 0.26 2.56 -7.42
N GLN A 75 1.04 3.40 -8.11
CA GLN A 75 1.75 3.02 -9.33
C GLN A 75 2.74 1.88 -9.08
N ARG A 76 3.55 1.99 -8.01
CA ARG A 76 4.51 0.94 -7.64
C ARG A 76 3.81 -0.39 -7.35
N THR A 77 2.69 -0.36 -6.63
CA THR A 77 1.93 -1.57 -6.31
C THR A 77 1.36 -2.21 -7.58
N ALA A 78 0.80 -1.41 -8.49
CA ALA A 78 0.26 -1.90 -9.76
C ALA A 78 1.35 -2.55 -10.63
N MET A 79 2.53 -1.94 -10.74
CA MET A 79 3.66 -2.51 -11.48
C MET A 79 4.15 -3.83 -10.89
N LEU A 80 4.23 -3.95 -9.56
CA LEU A 80 4.61 -5.20 -8.90
C LEU A 80 3.57 -6.30 -9.14
N GLU A 81 2.28 -5.95 -9.13
CA GLU A 81 1.20 -6.89 -9.41
C GLU A 81 1.24 -7.38 -10.86
N GLU A 82 1.48 -6.49 -11.83
CA GLU A 82 1.61 -6.84 -13.25
C GLU A 82 2.83 -7.74 -13.48
N THR A 83 3.98 -7.38 -12.92
CA THR A 83 5.21 -8.18 -13.01
C THR A 83 4.99 -9.58 -12.45
N TYR A 84 4.27 -9.70 -11.33
CA TYR A 84 3.94 -10.98 -10.72
C TYR A 84 3.02 -11.84 -11.58
N LYS A 85 2.00 -11.25 -12.19
CA LYS A 85 1.11 -11.97 -13.10
C LYS A 85 1.88 -12.51 -14.32
N LEU A 86 2.82 -11.74 -14.86
CA LEU A 86 3.66 -12.18 -15.97
C LEU A 86 4.60 -13.33 -15.58
N GLU A 87 5.24 -13.26 -14.41
CA GLU A 87 6.08 -14.34 -13.89
C GLU A 87 5.28 -15.65 -13.67
N LEU A 88 4.08 -15.55 -13.09
CA LEU A 88 3.19 -16.69 -12.90
C LEU A 88 2.76 -17.31 -14.24
N PHE A 89 2.42 -16.45 -15.20
CA PHE A 89 2.09 -16.89 -16.56
C PHE A 89 3.27 -17.63 -17.20
N GLN A 90 4.49 -17.07 -17.15
CA GLN A 90 5.67 -17.72 -17.72
C GLN A 90 5.95 -19.09 -17.08
N LYS A 91 5.91 -19.19 -15.74
CA LYS A 91 6.10 -20.46 -15.04
C LYS A 91 5.10 -21.52 -15.50
N ALA A 92 3.81 -21.16 -15.58
CA ALA A 92 2.74 -22.07 -16.01
C ALA A 92 2.90 -22.58 -17.46
N TYR A 93 3.58 -21.83 -18.33
CA TYR A 93 3.89 -22.27 -19.71
C TYR A 93 5.17 -23.09 -19.80
N THR A 94 6.16 -22.81 -18.95
CA THR A 94 7.44 -23.53 -18.93
C THR A 94 7.30 -24.92 -18.31
N GLU A 95 6.37 -25.10 -17.37
CA GLU A 95 6.06 -26.40 -16.74
C GLU A 95 5.19 -27.33 -17.61
N LYS A 96 4.66 -26.82 -18.74
CA LYS A 96 3.84 -27.60 -19.68
C LYS A 96 4.62 -28.19 -20.86
N HIS A 97 5.94 -28.01 -20.89
CA HIS A 97 6.86 -28.55 -21.88
C HIS A 97 8.05 -29.23 -21.20
#